data_AF-A0A3D9ZUI8-F1
#
_entry.id   AF-A0A3D9ZUI8-F1
#
_cell.length_a   1.000
_cell.length_b   1.000
_cell.length_c   1.000
_cell.angle_alpha   90.00
_cell.angle_beta   90.00
_cell.angle_gamma   90.00
#
_symmetry.space_group_name_H-M   'P 1'
#
loop_
_entity.id
_entity.type
_entity.pdbx_description
1 polymer ?
#
loop_
_entity_poly.entity_id
_entity_poly.type
_entity_poly.pdbx_seq_one_letter_code
_entity_poly.pdbx_strand_id
1 'polypeptide(L)'
;MIRLAVRLAFAGGREQLVRLVATAAGVGLGVHLLLVAAVTFPAFQAHEARAGWTDTAARNVRPAQDENATDPLWWRMRDDGFDGRDLLRVDVAPLGAHSPVPPGLDKLPGPGELAVSPALERLLAKVPATQLADRFPGRVVATVGQAALLGPDSLVVFVGSHPTSSPGNPVSSRSAASKARRAPRHLPGSAGS
;
A
#
# COMPACT_ATOMS: atom_id res chain seq x y z
N MET A 1 46.43 15.37 13.34
CA MET A 1 47.04 14.22 14.05
C MET A 1 46.84 12.86 13.34
N ILE A 2 45.77 12.66 12.55
CA ILE A 2 45.50 11.42 11.80
C ILE A 2 46.60 11.06 10.78
N ARG A 3 47.24 12.06 10.16
CA ARG A 3 48.27 11.89 9.14
C ARG A 3 49.54 11.15 9.62
N LEU A 4 49.90 11.30 10.90
CA LEU A 4 51.08 10.64 11.49
C LEU A 4 50.77 9.18 11.85
N ALA A 5 49.55 8.91 12.33
CA ALA A 5 49.06 7.56 12.61
C ALA A 5 48.94 6.71 11.33
N VAL A 6 48.42 7.30 10.24
CA VAL A 6 48.43 6.69 8.91
C VAL A 6 49.88 6.38 8.49
N ARG A 7 50.78 7.37 8.55
CA ARG A 7 52.18 7.18 8.13
C ARG A 7 52.93 6.11 8.93
N LEU A 8 52.64 5.93 10.22
CA LEU A 8 53.20 4.86 11.05
C LEU A 8 52.60 3.48 10.73
N ALA A 9 51.30 3.39 10.46
CA ALA A 9 50.65 2.15 10.03
C ALA A 9 51.14 1.66 8.65
N PHE A 10 51.59 2.58 7.80
CA PHE A 10 52.20 2.28 6.49
C PHE A 10 53.74 2.13 6.54
N ALA A 11 54.40 2.44 7.67
CA ALA A 11 55.86 2.46 7.77
C ALA A 11 56.50 1.09 8.08
N GLY A 12 55.78 0.13 8.67
CA GLY A 12 56.37 -1.16 9.06
C GLY A 12 56.13 -2.32 8.09
N GLY A 13 56.04 -2.02 6.78
CA GLY A 13 56.15 -3.02 5.71
C GLY A 13 54.84 -3.70 5.29
N ARG A 14 54.93 -4.58 4.29
CA ARG A 14 53.78 -5.26 3.63
C ARG A 14 52.94 -6.08 4.62
N GLU A 15 53.57 -6.65 5.63
CA GLU A 15 52.93 -7.55 6.60
C GLU A 15 51.95 -6.82 7.54
N GLN A 16 52.32 -5.62 8.01
CA GLN A 16 51.44 -4.79 8.83
C GLN A 16 50.25 -4.24 8.02
N LEU A 17 50.49 -3.94 6.74
CA LEU A 17 49.48 -3.51 5.79
C LEU A 17 48.45 -4.63 5.53
N VAL A 18 48.91 -5.87 5.34
CA VAL A 18 48.02 -7.05 5.17
C VAL A 18 47.16 -7.27 6.42
N ARG A 19 47.75 -7.19 7.62
CA ARG A 19 47.00 -7.36 8.87
C ARG A 19 45.95 -6.27 9.09
N LEU A 20 46.27 -5.02 8.75
CA LEU A 20 45.34 -3.90 8.82
C LEU A 20 44.18 -4.07 7.83
N VAL A 21 44.47 -4.46 6.59
CA VAL A 21 43.44 -4.70 5.56
C VAL A 21 42.55 -5.87 5.96
N ALA A 22 43.11 -6.96 6.49
CA ALA A 22 42.34 -8.12 6.95
C ALA A 22 41.37 -7.77 8.10
N THR A 23 41.83 -6.98 9.09
CA THR A 23 40.96 -6.52 10.19
C THR A 23 39.91 -5.52 9.71
N ALA A 24 40.29 -4.56 8.87
CA ALA A 24 39.35 -3.61 8.28
C ALA A 24 38.28 -4.30 7.41
N ALA A 25 38.66 -5.33 6.65
CA ALA A 25 37.75 -6.12 5.84
C ALA A 25 36.76 -6.90 6.73
N GLY A 26 37.23 -7.53 7.81
CA GLY A 26 36.38 -8.22 8.77
C GLY A 26 35.36 -7.29 9.44
N VAL A 27 35.80 -6.12 9.89
CA VAL A 27 34.91 -5.10 10.47
C VAL A 27 33.93 -4.57 9.42
N GLY A 28 34.41 -4.30 8.19
CA GLY A 28 33.58 -3.83 7.09
C GLY A 28 32.46 -4.80 6.74
N LEU A 29 32.77 -6.11 6.68
CA LEU A 29 31.79 -7.17 6.47
C LEU A 29 30.76 -7.23 7.63
N GLY A 30 31.23 -7.12 8.87
CA GLY A 30 30.33 -7.10 10.04
C GLY A 30 29.38 -5.90 10.03
N VAL A 31 29.90 -4.69 9.78
CA VAL A 31 29.09 -3.47 9.66
C VAL A 31 28.12 -3.57 8.48
N HIS A 32 28.54 -4.12 7.35
CA HIS A 32 27.67 -4.33 6.20
C HIS A 32 26.49 -5.24 6.53
N LEU A 33 26.74 -6.38 7.20
CA LEU A 33 25.68 -7.29 7.65
C LEU A 33 24.73 -6.62 8.66
N LEU A 34 25.28 -5.84 9.61
CA LEU A 34 24.47 -5.08 10.57
C LEU A 34 23.62 -4.00 9.88
N LEU A 35 24.15 -3.29 8.90
CA LEU A 35 23.40 -2.28 8.13
C LEU A 35 22.30 -2.94 7.28
N VAL A 36 22.58 -4.07 6.63
CA VAL A 36 21.57 -4.83 5.90
C VAL A 36 20.45 -5.25 6.86
N ALA A 37 20.77 -5.81 8.02
CA ALA A 37 19.76 -6.17 9.03
C ALA A 37 18.99 -4.94 9.54
N ALA A 38 19.67 -3.82 9.81
CA ALA A 38 19.07 -2.60 10.31
C ALA A 38 18.12 -1.92 9.30
N VAL A 39 18.39 -2.05 8.00
CA VAL A 39 17.52 -1.50 6.93
C VAL A 39 16.36 -2.45 6.60
N THR A 40 16.58 -3.75 6.74
CA THR A 40 15.59 -4.80 6.51
C THR A 40 14.35 -4.56 7.39
N PHE A 41 14.49 -4.50 8.72
CA PHE A 41 13.33 -4.41 9.63
C PHE A 41 12.40 -3.20 9.39
N PRO A 42 12.88 -1.94 9.29
CA PRO A 42 12.03 -0.79 9.03
C PRO A 42 11.35 -0.83 7.65
N ALA A 43 12.04 -1.35 6.63
CA ALA A 43 11.47 -1.52 5.30
C ALA A 43 10.32 -2.54 5.34
N PHE A 44 10.48 -3.65 6.06
CA PHE A 44 9.41 -4.63 6.24
C PHE A 44 8.25 -4.07 7.06
N GLN A 45 8.48 -3.33 8.15
CA GLN A 45 7.39 -2.76 8.95
C GLN A 45 6.54 -1.75 8.16
N ALA A 46 7.15 -0.90 7.35
CA ALA A 46 6.41 0.04 6.51
C ALA A 46 5.63 -0.67 5.38
N HIS A 47 6.14 -1.80 4.89
CA HIS A 47 5.45 -2.67 3.94
C HIS A 47 4.32 -3.48 4.58
N GLU A 48 4.52 -4.01 5.79
CA GLU A 48 3.53 -4.77 6.57
C GLU A 48 2.37 -3.87 7.00
N ALA A 49 2.62 -2.64 7.44
CA ALA A 49 1.55 -1.71 7.77
C ALA A 49 0.69 -1.38 6.54
N ARG A 50 1.32 -1.22 5.37
CA ARG A 50 0.65 -1.00 4.08
C ARG A 50 -0.09 -2.24 3.58
N ALA A 51 0.55 -3.40 3.68
CA ALA A 51 -0.02 -4.67 3.25
C ALA A 51 -1.16 -5.12 4.16
N GLY A 52 -1.03 -4.94 5.48
CA GLY A 52 -1.96 -5.40 6.48
C GLY A 52 -3.33 -4.71 6.41
N TRP A 53 -3.39 -3.41 6.11
CA TRP A 53 -4.69 -2.76 5.91
C TRP A 53 -5.30 -3.13 4.54
N THR A 54 -4.46 -3.44 3.53
CA THR A 54 -4.92 -3.97 2.24
C THR A 54 -5.32 -5.45 2.28
N ASP A 55 -4.82 -6.22 3.24
CA ASP A 55 -5.07 -7.64 3.40
C ASP A 55 -6.28 -7.92 4.29
N THR A 56 -7.44 -7.42 3.85
CA THR A 56 -8.72 -7.74 4.50
C THR A 56 -9.24 -9.08 3.96
N ALA A 57 -9.39 -10.05 4.87
CA ALA A 57 -10.08 -11.31 4.61
C ALA A 57 -11.57 -11.18 4.97
N ALA A 58 -12.41 -12.07 4.42
CA ALA A 58 -13.85 -12.16 4.73
C ALA A 58 -14.11 -12.35 6.24
N ARG A 59 -13.14 -12.86 6.99
CA ARG A 59 -13.18 -12.92 8.46
C ARG A 59 -11.88 -12.32 8.98
N ASN A 60 -11.94 -11.51 10.02
CA ASN A 60 -10.77 -11.05 10.76
C ASN A 60 -10.17 -12.22 11.55
N VAL A 61 -9.40 -13.07 10.88
CA VAL A 61 -8.75 -14.22 11.53
C VAL A 61 -7.61 -13.75 12.45
N ARG A 62 -7.07 -12.55 12.22
CA ARG A 62 -6.06 -11.88 13.06
C ARG A 62 -6.38 -10.39 13.15
N PRO A 63 -7.18 -9.96 14.14
CA PRO A 63 -7.51 -8.55 14.33
C PRO A 63 -6.24 -7.74 14.63
N ALA A 64 -6.06 -6.63 13.91
CA ALA A 64 -4.98 -5.67 14.20
C ALA A 64 -5.30 -4.79 15.42
N GLN A 65 -6.57 -4.73 15.83
CA GLN A 65 -7.06 -4.01 17.01
C GLN A 65 -8.01 -4.90 17.81
N ASP A 66 -8.22 -4.58 19.09
CA ASP A 66 -9.17 -5.29 19.94
C ASP A 66 -10.60 -5.03 19.47
N GLU A 67 -11.27 -6.09 19.00
CA GLU A 67 -12.64 -6.03 18.49
C GLU A 67 -13.65 -5.66 19.58
N ASN A 68 -13.33 -5.87 20.87
CA ASN A 68 -14.19 -5.47 21.98
C ASN A 68 -14.10 -3.97 22.31
N ALA A 69 -13.05 -3.30 21.85
CA ALA A 69 -12.80 -1.87 22.12
C ALA A 69 -13.06 -0.98 20.89
N THR A 70 -13.51 -1.57 19.78
CA THR A 70 -13.60 -0.90 18.48
C THR A 70 -15.00 -1.08 17.90
N ASP A 71 -15.58 -0.02 17.35
CA ASP A 71 -16.89 -0.11 16.70
C ASP A 71 -16.77 -0.79 15.31
N PRO A 72 -17.76 -1.59 14.88
CA PRO A 72 -17.73 -2.26 13.59
C PRO A 72 -17.56 -1.26 12.42
N LEU A 73 -16.79 -1.67 11.42
CA LEU A 73 -16.57 -0.91 10.19
C LEU A 73 -16.92 -1.80 9.00
N TRP A 74 -17.86 -1.35 8.18
CA TRP A 74 -18.07 -1.99 6.90
C TRP A 74 -17.01 -1.51 5.91
N TRP A 75 -16.44 -2.48 5.20
CA TRP A 75 -15.27 -2.28 4.38
C TRP A 75 -15.34 -3.13 3.12
N ARG A 76 -15.16 -2.50 1.96
CA ARG A 76 -15.07 -3.20 0.68
C ARG A 76 -14.04 -2.59 -0.24
N MET A 77 -13.04 -3.39 -0.60
CA MET A 77 -12.09 -3.04 -1.65
C MET A 77 -12.58 -3.51 -3.01
N ARG A 78 -12.40 -2.66 -4.01
CA ARG A 78 -12.59 -2.96 -5.42
C ARG A 78 -11.41 -2.45 -6.20
N ASP A 79 -10.71 -3.38 -6.84
CA ASP A 79 -9.70 -3.05 -7.84
C ASP A 79 -10.38 -2.63 -9.13
N ASP A 80 -9.89 -1.54 -9.69
CA ASP A 80 -10.39 -0.92 -10.89
C ASP A 80 -9.23 -0.47 -11.76
N GLY A 81 -9.50 -0.22 -13.04
CA GLY A 81 -8.48 0.21 -14.00
C GLY A 81 -8.86 1.53 -14.64
N PHE A 82 -7.94 2.49 -14.65
CA PHE A 82 -8.09 3.70 -15.43
C PHE A 82 -6.82 3.99 -16.22
N ASP A 83 -6.95 4.02 -17.56
CA ASP A 83 -5.85 4.37 -18.48
C ASP A 83 -4.58 3.52 -18.26
N GLY A 84 -4.77 2.20 -18.13
CA GLY A 84 -3.66 1.26 -17.89
C GLY A 84 -3.04 1.31 -16.49
N ARG A 85 -3.58 2.13 -15.57
CA ARG A 85 -3.17 2.19 -14.16
C ARG A 85 -4.19 1.55 -13.25
N ASP A 86 -3.70 0.87 -12.23
CA ASP A 86 -4.53 0.29 -11.19
C ASP A 86 -5.07 1.39 -10.26
N LEU A 87 -6.38 1.39 -10.06
CA LEU A 87 -7.12 2.28 -9.18
C LEU A 87 -7.77 1.44 -8.09
N LEU A 88 -7.37 1.66 -6.84
CA LEU A 88 -7.97 0.99 -5.70
C LEU A 88 -9.10 1.84 -5.13
N ARG A 89 -10.33 1.33 -5.23
CA ARG A 89 -11.51 1.93 -4.59
C ARG A 89 -11.81 1.20 -3.29
N VAL A 90 -11.92 1.95 -2.21
CA VAL A 90 -12.27 1.43 -0.89
C VAL A 90 -13.58 2.07 -0.46
N ASP A 91 -14.67 1.31 -0.49
CA ASP A 91 -15.93 1.76 0.09
C ASP A 91 -15.90 1.50 1.60
N VAL A 92 -16.14 2.53 2.41
CA VAL A 92 -16.14 2.45 3.88
C VAL A 92 -17.45 2.99 4.43
N ALA A 93 -17.97 2.35 5.47
CA ALA A 93 -19.10 2.87 6.24
C ALA A 93 -18.87 2.55 7.72
N PRO A 94 -18.51 3.54 8.55
CA PRO A 94 -18.37 3.34 9.99
C PRO A 94 -19.75 3.07 10.61
N LEU A 95 -19.86 2.05 11.47
CA LEU A 95 -21.08 1.79 12.25
C LEU A 95 -21.03 2.40 13.66
N GLY A 96 -19.92 3.07 14.03
CA GLY A 96 -19.79 3.78 15.29
C GLY A 96 -18.66 4.82 15.27
N ALA A 97 -18.46 5.49 16.41
CA ALA A 97 -17.50 6.60 16.55
C ALA A 97 -16.05 6.13 16.72
N HIS A 98 -15.85 4.90 17.20
CA HIS A 98 -14.56 4.28 17.47
C HIS A 98 -14.19 3.25 16.38
N SER A 99 -14.70 3.41 15.16
CA SER A 99 -14.31 2.56 14.04
C SER A 99 -12.82 2.77 13.70
N PRO A 100 -12.10 1.70 13.31
CA PRO A 100 -10.66 1.76 13.07
C PRO A 100 -10.35 2.61 11.84
N VAL A 101 -9.34 3.48 11.91
CA VAL A 101 -8.93 4.34 10.80
C VAL A 101 -7.69 3.76 10.11
N PRO A 102 -7.69 3.63 8.77
CA PRO A 102 -6.51 3.17 8.04
C PRO A 102 -5.30 4.09 8.23
N PRO A 103 -4.07 3.55 8.19
CA PRO A 103 -2.87 4.37 8.27
C PRO A 103 -2.84 5.39 7.12
N GLY A 104 -2.59 6.67 7.41
CA GLY A 104 -2.57 7.73 6.41
C GLY A 104 -3.91 8.43 6.18
N LEU A 105 -4.95 8.09 6.95
CA LEU A 105 -6.16 8.90 7.09
C LEU A 105 -6.27 9.41 8.53
N ASP A 106 -6.62 10.67 8.69
CA ASP A 106 -6.89 11.24 10.03
C ASP A 106 -8.29 10.86 10.53
N LYS A 107 -9.25 10.71 9.62
CA LYS A 107 -10.62 10.30 9.89
C LYS A 107 -11.20 9.54 8.70
N LEU A 108 -12.13 8.61 8.98
CA LEU A 108 -12.91 7.95 7.93
C LEU A 108 -13.87 8.96 7.26
N PRO A 109 -13.97 8.96 5.91
CA PRO A 109 -14.92 9.80 5.20
C PRO A 109 -16.37 9.41 5.53
N GLY A 110 -17.21 10.42 5.73
CA GLY A 110 -18.65 10.25 5.93
C GLY A 110 -19.40 9.98 4.61
N PRO A 111 -20.72 9.72 4.67
CA PRO A 111 -21.51 9.44 3.49
C PRO A 111 -21.45 10.55 2.44
N GLY A 112 -21.07 10.20 1.21
CA GLY A 112 -20.89 11.17 0.11
C GLY A 112 -19.60 11.99 0.18
N GLU A 113 -18.72 11.68 1.15
CA GLU A 113 -17.38 12.23 1.24
C GLU A 113 -16.36 11.27 0.63
N LEU A 114 -15.30 11.84 0.07
CA LEU A 114 -14.22 11.13 -0.60
C LEU A 114 -12.89 11.51 0.04
N ALA A 115 -12.03 10.52 0.26
CA ALA A 115 -10.61 10.77 0.50
C ALA A 115 -9.79 10.20 -0.67
N VAL A 116 -8.96 11.02 -1.30
CA VAL A 116 -8.26 10.66 -2.54
C VAL A 116 -6.75 10.72 -2.38
N SER A 117 -6.01 9.88 -3.10
CA SER A 117 -4.55 9.99 -3.12
C SER A 117 -4.09 11.27 -3.83
N PRO A 118 -2.91 11.82 -3.49
CA PRO A 118 -2.38 13.00 -4.18
C PRO A 118 -2.23 12.81 -5.69
N ALA A 119 -1.90 11.59 -6.14
CA ALA A 119 -1.81 11.26 -7.56
C ALA A 119 -3.19 11.26 -8.24
N LEU A 120 -4.22 10.77 -7.55
CA LEU A 120 -5.58 10.78 -8.05
C LEU A 120 -6.16 12.20 -8.06
N GLU A 121 -5.88 13.02 -7.06
CA GLU A 121 -6.27 14.43 -7.01
C GLU A 121 -5.70 15.20 -8.23
N ARG A 122 -4.40 15.03 -8.50
CA ARG A 122 -3.76 15.60 -9.70
C ARG A 122 -4.36 15.09 -11.00
N LEU A 123 -4.84 13.85 -11.01
CA LEU A 123 -5.44 13.25 -12.19
C LEU A 123 -6.85 13.78 -12.42
N LEU A 124 -7.67 13.89 -11.37
CA LEU A 124 -9.01 14.48 -11.41
C LEU A 124 -8.96 15.95 -11.87
N ALA A 125 -7.90 16.68 -11.54
CA ALA A 125 -7.69 18.05 -12.03
C ALA A 125 -7.33 18.12 -13.52
N LYS A 126 -6.76 17.06 -14.10
CA LYS A 126 -6.29 17.03 -15.50
C LYS A 126 -7.28 16.35 -16.45
N VAL A 127 -8.03 15.37 -15.96
CA VAL A 127 -8.95 14.54 -16.74
C VAL A 127 -10.36 15.12 -16.64
N PRO A 128 -11.12 15.20 -17.74
CA PRO A 128 -12.51 15.66 -17.71
C PRO A 128 -13.35 14.85 -16.72
N ALA A 129 -14.27 15.52 -16.02
CA ALA A 129 -15.14 14.88 -15.03
C ALA A 129 -15.91 13.68 -15.61
N THR A 130 -16.36 13.79 -16.85
CA THR A 130 -17.07 12.73 -17.59
C THR A 130 -16.29 11.44 -17.79
N GLN A 131 -14.96 11.48 -17.68
CA GLN A 131 -14.11 10.30 -17.85
C GLN A 131 -13.72 9.64 -16.53
N LEU A 132 -13.68 10.40 -15.42
CA LEU A 132 -13.17 9.87 -14.16
C LEU A 132 -13.93 10.39 -12.93
N ALA A 133 -14.15 11.69 -12.79
CA ALA A 133 -14.78 12.26 -11.60
C ALA A 133 -16.25 11.84 -11.45
N ASP A 134 -17.00 11.71 -12.55
CA ASP A 134 -18.42 11.31 -12.56
C ASP A 134 -18.63 9.88 -12.01
N ARG A 135 -17.58 9.05 -12.02
CA ARG A 135 -17.59 7.71 -11.41
C ARG A 135 -17.59 7.74 -9.88
N PHE A 136 -17.17 8.86 -9.29
CA PHE A 136 -17.06 9.06 -7.85
C PHE A 136 -17.98 10.20 -7.41
N PRO A 137 -19.30 9.93 -7.28
CA PRO A 137 -20.22 10.94 -6.76
C PRO A 137 -19.88 11.23 -5.29
N GLY A 138 -19.36 12.41 -5.02
CA GLY A 138 -19.02 12.85 -3.67
C GLY A 138 -18.10 14.07 -3.63
N ARG A 139 -17.85 14.60 -2.43
CA ARG A 139 -16.93 15.72 -2.20
C ARG A 139 -15.61 15.20 -1.67
N VAL A 140 -14.49 15.61 -2.27
CA VAL A 140 -13.16 15.37 -1.70
C VAL A 140 -13.02 16.19 -0.41
N VAL A 141 -12.88 15.52 0.73
CA VAL A 141 -12.73 16.13 2.06
C VAL A 141 -11.35 15.91 2.66
N ALA A 142 -10.61 14.92 2.16
CA ALA A 142 -9.30 14.56 2.68
C ALA A 142 -8.38 13.99 1.58
N THR A 143 -7.08 14.08 1.84
CA THR A 143 -6.04 13.49 0.99
C THR A 143 -5.42 12.30 1.70
N VAL A 144 -5.31 11.16 1.02
CA VAL A 144 -4.75 9.93 1.56
C VAL A 144 -3.23 10.07 1.69
N GLY A 145 -2.70 9.88 2.89
CA GLY A 145 -1.28 9.91 3.19
C GLY A 145 -0.51 8.72 2.63
N GLN A 146 0.81 8.87 2.47
CA GLN A 146 1.71 7.86 1.90
C GLN A 146 1.68 6.51 2.63
N ALA A 147 1.31 6.49 3.91
CA ALA A 147 1.20 5.27 4.70
C ALA A 147 0.07 4.33 4.23
N ALA A 148 -0.92 4.83 3.47
CA ALA A 148 -1.96 4.03 2.82
C ALA A 148 -1.65 3.77 1.33
N LEU A 149 -0.50 4.20 0.79
CA LEU A 149 -0.21 4.10 -0.64
C LEU A 149 0.91 3.09 -0.88
N LEU A 150 0.74 2.22 -1.88
CA LEU A 150 1.81 1.30 -2.30
C LEU A 150 3.00 2.06 -2.90
N GLY A 151 2.74 3.22 -3.50
CA GLY A 151 3.75 4.17 -3.99
C GLY A 151 3.18 5.56 -4.24
N PRO A 152 4.03 6.54 -4.60
CA PRO A 152 3.64 7.94 -4.77
C PRO A 152 2.67 8.19 -5.94
N ASP A 153 2.63 7.28 -6.91
CA ASP A 153 1.75 7.34 -8.09
C ASP A 153 0.52 6.42 -7.97
N SER A 154 0.31 5.79 -6.82
CA SER A 154 -0.85 4.92 -6.59
C SER A 154 -2.15 5.72 -6.59
N LEU A 155 -3.12 5.25 -7.36
CA LEU A 155 -4.47 5.83 -7.43
C LEU A 155 -5.35 5.13 -6.40
N VAL A 156 -5.69 5.82 -5.32
CA VAL A 156 -6.54 5.28 -4.24
C VAL A 156 -7.64 6.26 -3.93
N VAL A 157 -8.86 5.76 -3.76
CA VAL A 157 -10.02 6.53 -3.33
C VAL A 157 -10.80 5.79 -2.25
N PHE A 158 -11.04 6.47 -1.13
CA PHE A 158 -11.96 6.05 -0.09
C PHE A 158 -13.30 6.73 -0.32
N VAL A 159 -14.37 5.94 -0.36
CA VAL A 159 -15.75 6.41 -0.58
C VAL A 159 -16.56 6.14 0.67
N GLY A 160 -16.96 7.19 1.37
CA GLY A 160 -17.86 7.07 2.51
C GLY A 160 -19.29 6.76 2.04
N SER A 161 -19.86 5.68 2.57
CA SER A 161 -21.18 5.17 2.19
C SER A 161 -22.15 5.19 3.38
N HIS A 162 -23.45 5.27 3.12
CA HIS A 162 -24.46 5.12 4.17
C HIS A 162 -24.54 3.66 4.66
N PRO A 163 -24.56 3.42 5.99
CA PRO A 163 -24.71 2.08 6.56
C PRO A 163 -25.97 1.36 6.07
N THR A 164 -27.05 2.10 5.81
CA THR A 164 -28.38 1.60 5.44
C THR A 164 -28.55 1.30 3.94
N SER A 165 -27.62 1.71 3.08
CA SER A 165 -27.67 1.40 1.64
C SER A 165 -27.05 0.05 1.27
N SER A 166 -26.61 -0.71 2.28
CA SER A 166 -25.86 -1.95 2.10
C SER A 166 -26.78 -3.17 2.14
N PRO A 167 -26.96 -3.91 1.04
CA PRO A 167 -27.66 -5.19 1.07
C PRO A 167 -26.71 -6.25 1.66
N GLY A 168 -26.87 -6.54 2.94
CA GLY A 168 -26.41 -7.78 3.56
C GLY A 168 -25.02 -7.74 4.20
N ASN A 169 -25.00 -8.23 5.44
CA ASN A 169 -23.92 -8.64 6.34
C ASN A 169 -22.63 -7.76 6.42
N PRO A 170 -22.18 -7.36 7.63
CA PRO A 170 -20.89 -6.73 7.86
C PRO A 170 -19.76 -7.75 7.67
N VAL A 171 -19.50 -8.13 6.42
CA VAL A 171 -18.49 -9.11 6.06
C VAL A 171 -17.88 -8.67 4.73
N SER A 172 -16.61 -8.29 4.81
CA SER A 172 -15.69 -7.95 3.71
C SER A 172 -15.83 -8.89 2.51
N SER A 173 -16.46 -8.40 1.44
CA SER A 173 -16.46 -9.07 0.14
C SER A 173 -15.40 -8.44 -0.76
N ARG A 174 -14.20 -9.04 -0.81
CA ARG A 174 -13.26 -8.78 -1.90
C ARG A 174 -13.86 -9.39 -3.17
N SER A 175 -14.56 -8.58 -3.97
CA SER A 175 -14.92 -8.99 -5.33
C SER A 175 -13.67 -8.78 -6.19
N ALA A 176 -12.77 -9.76 -6.18
CA ALA A 176 -11.73 -9.84 -7.18
C ALA A 176 -12.44 -9.93 -8.53
N ALA A 177 -12.45 -8.83 -9.28
CA ALA A 177 -12.92 -8.83 -10.65
C ALA A 177 -12.05 -9.85 -11.38
N SER A 178 -12.64 -11.02 -11.64
CA SER A 178 -12.05 -12.10 -12.40
C SER A 178 -11.54 -11.51 -13.71
N LYS A 179 -10.21 -11.40 -13.83
CA LYS A 179 -9.52 -11.13 -15.09
C LYS A 179 -9.63 -12.38 -15.94
N ALA A 180 -10.85 -12.72 -16.34
CA ALA A 180 -11.14 -13.76 -17.31
C ALA A 180 -10.65 -13.25 -18.67
N ARG A 181 -9.40 -13.62 -18.95
CA ARG A 181 -8.76 -13.58 -20.25
C ARG A 181 -9.79 -14.00 -21.31
N ARG A 182 -10.26 -13.02 -22.09
CA ARG A 182 -11.15 -13.24 -23.23
C ARG A 182 -10.38 -14.03 -24.28
N ALA A 183 -10.44 -15.36 -24.22
CA ALA A 183 -9.97 -16.22 -25.30
C ALA A 183 -10.86 -15.98 -26.54
N PRO A 184 -10.29 -15.85 -27.74
CA PRO A 184 -11.09 -15.70 -28.94
C PRO A 184 -11.88 -16.99 -29.18
N ARG A 185 -13.22 -16.85 -29.32
CA ARG A 185 -14.07 -17.91 -29.85
C ARG A 185 -13.58 -18.23 -31.26
N HIS A 186 -12.96 -19.39 -31.44
CA HIS A 186 -12.89 -20.01 -32.76
C HIS A 186 -14.31 -20.43 -33.14
N LEU A 187 -14.82 -19.86 -34.23
CA LEU A 187 -16.05 -20.29 -34.90
C LEU A 187 -15.89 -21.72 -35.41
N PRO A 188 -16.90 -22.59 -35.32
CA PRO A 188 -16.86 -23.89 -35.98
C PRO A 188 -16.93 -23.70 -37.49
N GLY A 189 -15.90 -24.20 -38.18
CA GLY A 189 -15.89 -24.34 -39.62
C GLY A 189 -17.01 -25.26 -40.08
N SER A 190 -17.82 -24.75 -40.99
CA SER A 190 -18.73 -25.53 -41.83
C SER A 190 -17.93 -26.38 -42.81
N ALA A 191 -17.99 -27.70 -42.63
CA ALA A 191 -17.81 -28.72 -43.66
C ALA A 191 -18.65 -29.91 -43.17
N GLY A 192 -19.68 -30.41 -43.86
CA GLY A 192 -19.75 -30.65 -45.28
C GLY A 192 -19.32 -32.10 -45.54
N SER A 193 -20.23 -33.06 -45.31
CA SER A 193 -20.35 -34.39 -45.94
C SER A 193 -21.60 -35.07 -45.41
#